data_AF-F3G6S0-F1
#
_entry.id   AF-F3G6S0-F1
#
_cell.length_a   1.000
_cell.length_b   1.000
_cell.length_c   1.000
_cell.angle_alpha   90.00
_cell.angle_beta   90.00
_cell.angle_gamma   90.00
#
_symmetry.space_group_name_H-M   'P 1'
#
loop_
_entity.id
_entity.type
_entity.pdbx_description
1 polymer ?
#
loop_
_entity_poly.entity_id
_entity_poly.type
_entity_poly.pdbx_seq_one_letter_code
_entity_poly.pdbx_strand_id
1 'polypeptide(L)'
;MSKTKTEPASTDLVITVAPRASSPASEPAQIGFRDTVFTSRTLVLPNGGLVDVAQGIASVDSSDADALAYLKAHEEFEPLE
;
A
#
# COMPACT_ATOMS: atom_id res chain seq x y z
N MET A 1 51.36 -30.80 11.44
CA MET A 1 50.59 -29.76 12.17
C MET A 1 50.59 -28.49 11.33
N SER A 2 49.46 -28.08 10.78
CA SER A 2 49.15 -26.70 10.34
C SER A 2 47.62 -26.62 10.17
N LYS A 3 46.96 -25.94 11.11
CA LYS A 3 45.53 -25.56 11.03
C LYS A 3 45.48 -24.13 10.48
N THR A 4 44.59 -23.85 9.51
CA THR A 4 43.69 -22.68 9.45
C THR A 4 43.06 -22.54 8.06
N LYS A 5 41.72 -22.61 8.00
CA LYS A 5 40.85 -21.97 7.00
C LYS A 5 39.44 -21.95 7.61
N THR A 6 39.15 -20.93 8.43
CA THR A 6 38.26 -19.82 8.06
C THR A 6 36.95 -20.33 7.46
N GLU A 7 36.01 -20.63 8.35
CA GLU A 7 34.58 -20.68 8.05
C GLU A 7 34.03 -19.26 8.22
N PRO A 8 33.46 -18.63 7.18
CA PRO A 8 32.52 -17.54 7.39
C PRO A 8 31.18 -18.16 7.78
N ALA A 9 30.81 -18.00 9.05
CA ALA A 9 29.45 -18.17 9.51
C ALA A 9 28.56 -17.15 8.79
N SER A 10 27.79 -17.62 7.80
CA SER A 10 26.69 -16.86 7.24
C SER A 10 25.44 -17.27 8.01
N THR A 11 25.11 -16.51 9.04
CA THR A 11 23.85 -16.62 9.77
C THR A 11 22.71 -16.31 8.80
N ASP A 12 22.08 -17.37 8.30
CA ASP A 12 20.79 -17.30 7.63
C ASP A 12 19.75 -16.90 8.67
N LEU A 13 19.38 -15.61 8.68
CA LEU A 13 18.24 -15.13 9.45
C LEU A 13 16.97 -15.55 8.70
N VAL A 14 16.51 -16.77 8.97
CA VAL A 14 15.14 -17.18 8.65
C VAL A 14 14.17 -16.34 9.47
N ILE A 15 13.62 -15.28 8.86
CA ILE A 15 12.48 -14.58 9.43
C ILE A 15 11.25 -15.44 9.12
N THR A 16 10.96 -16.38 10.01
CA THR A 16 9.65 -17.05 10.05
C THR A 16 8.62 -16.03 10.51
N VAL A 17 7.94 -15.37 9.56
CA VAL A 17 6.69 -14.66 9.84
C VAL A 17 5.64 -15.72 10.16
N ALA A 18 5.28 -15.84 11.45
CA ALA A 18 4.08 -16.56 11.84
C ALA A 18 2.86 -15.88 11.18
N PRO A 19 1.92 -16.62 10.58
CA PRO A 19 0.68 -16.01 10.12
C PRO A 19 -0.07 -15.51 11.35
N ARG A 20 -0.17 -14.18 11.48
CA ARG A 20 -1.11 -13.58 12.42
C ARG A 20 -2.49 -13.98 11.93
N ALA A 21 -3.17 -14.86 12.68
CA ALA A 21 -4.58 -15.12 12.45
C ALA A 21 -5.34 -13.81 12.66
N SER A 22 -5.57 -13.08 11.56
CA SER A 22 -6.49 -11.94 11.57
C SER A 22 -7.86 -12.48 11.87
N SER A 23 -8.39 -12.11 13.04
CA SER A 23 -9.82 -12.14 13.29
C SER A 23 -10.52 -11.41 12.14
N PRO A 24 -11.74 -11.82 11.72
CA PRO A 24 -12.49 -11.08 10.71
C PRO A 24 -12.98 -9.78 11.35
N ALA A 25 -12.08 -8.82 11.54
CA ALA A 25 -12.45 -7.44 11.63
C ALA A 25 -13.03 -7.10 10.25
N SER A 26 -14.28 -6.65 10.21
CA SER A 26 -14.90 -6.15 8.99
C SER A 26 -13.94 -5.12 8.40
N GLU A 27 -13.24 -5.49 7.32
CA GLU A 27 -12.38 -4.55 6.62
C GLU A 27 -13.30 -3.43 6.12
N PRO A 28 -12.95 -2.17 6.37
CA PRO A 28 -13.77 -1.07 5.91
C PRO A 28 -13.87 -1.15 4.38
N ALA A 29 -15.07 -0.90 3.86
CA ALA A 29 -15.30 -1.00 2.43
C ALA A 29 -14.38 0.01 1.71
N GLN A 30 -13.56 -0.49 0.79
CA GLN A 30 -12.66 0.35 -0.01
C GLN A 30 -13.36 0.75 -1.31
N ILE A 31 -13.14 1.98 -1.74
CA ILE A 31 -13.61 2.51 -3.02
C ILE A 31 -12.39 2.75 -3.90
N GLY A 32 -12.44 2.21 -5.12
CA GLY A 32 -11.38 2.35 -6.11
C GLY A 32 -11.65 3.50 -7.08
N PHE A 33 -10.60 4.20 -7.49
CA PHE A 33 -10.60 5.19 -8.55
C PHE A 33 -9.45 4.91 -9.51
N ARG A 34 -9.73 4.94 -10.80
CA ARG A 34 -8.72 4.82 -11.85
C ARG A 34 -8.10 6.18 -12.12
N ASP A 35 -6.79 6.24 -12.01
CA ASP A 35 -5.97 7.35 -12.47
C ASP A 35 -5.72 7.21 -13.98
N THR A 36 -6.13 8.23 -14.73
CA THR A 36 -6.01 8.24 -16.19
C THR A 36 -4.69 8.84 -16.69
N VAL A 37 -3.92 9.48 -15.81
CA VAL A 37 -2.70 10.21 -16.15
C VAL A 37 -1.45 9.43 -15.75
N PHE A 38 -1.49 8.76 -14.59
CA PHE A 38 -0.35 8.03 -14.03
C PHE A 38 -0.72 6.60 -13.63
N THR A 39 0.23 5.68 -13.81
CA THR A 39 0.10 4.30 -13.32
C THR A 39 0.62 4.13 -11.89
N SER A 40 1.44 5.06 -11.39
CA SER A 40 1.87 5.09 -9.99
C SER A 40 2.20 6.52 -9.54
N ARG A 41 1.67 6.94 -8.39
CA ARG A 41 2.05 8.19 -7.69
C ARG A 41 1.48 8.22 -6.27
N THR A 42 2.01 9.10 -5.43
CA THR A 42 1.41 9.41 -4.13
C THR A 42 0.78 10.79 -4.20
N LEU A 43 -0.51 10.88 -3.91
CA LEU A 43 -1.26 12.12 -3.81
C LEU A 43 -1.11 12.69 -2.41
N VAL A 44 -0.84 13.99 -2.33
CA VAL A 44 -0.84 14.73 -1.07
C VAL A 44 -2.13 15.54 -1.01
N LEU A 45 -3.04 15.12 -0.13
CA LEU A 45 -4.34 15.77 0.05
C LEU A 45 -4.19 17.12 0.77
N PRO A 46 -5.15 18.05 0.61
CA PRO A 46 -5.12 19.35 1.29
C PRO A 46 -5.10 19.26 2.82
N ASN A 47 -5.68 18.20 3.40
CA ASN A 47 -5.64 17.92 4.84
C ASN A 47 -4.31 17.31 5.31
N GLY A 48 -3.33 17.14 4.41
CA GLY A 48 -2.04 16.52 4.66
C GLY A 48 -2.05 14.99 4.60
N GLY A 49 -3.21 14.37 4.34
CA GLY A 49 -3.35 12.94 4.09
C GLY A 49 -2.63 12.52 2.81
N LEU A 50 -2.26 11.24 2.75
CA LEU A 50 -1.62 10.65 1.57
C LEU A 50 -2.51 9.56 0.98
N VAL A 51 -2.62 9.53 -0.34
CA VAL A 51 -3.31 8.46 -1.08
C VAL A 51 -2.35 7.91 -2.13
N ASP A 52 -2.03 6.63 -2.02
CA ASP A 52 -1.20 5.96 -3.01
C ASP A 52 -2.04 5.47 -4.20
N VAL A 53 -1.56 5.79 -5.40
CA VAL A 53 -2.01 5.23 -6.67
C VAL A 53 -1.02 4.13 -7.03
N ALA A 54 -1.49 2.91 -7.16
CA ALA A 54 -0.70 1.77 -7.62
C ALA A 54 -1.41 1.08 -8.78
N GLN A 55 -0.66 0.76 -9.84
CA GLN A 55 -1.21 0.15 -11.06
C GLN A 55 -2.36 0.98 -11.69
N GLY A 56 -2.32 2.29 -11.51
CA GLY A 56 -3.33 3.24 -11.97
C GLY A 56 -4.59 3.25 -11.11
N ILE A 57 -4.56 2.68 -9.90
CA ILE A 57 -5.70 2.64 -9.00
C ILE A 57 -5.37 3.31 -7.67
N ALA A 58 -6.15 4.31 -7.29
CA ALA A 58 -6.24 4.83 -5.93
C ALA A 58 -7.33 4.05 -5.19
N SER A 59 -6.97 3.40 -4.09
CA SER A 59 -7.94 2.76 -3.19
C SER A 59 -8.04 3.57 -1.91
N VAL A 60 -9.25 4.05 -1.60
CA VAL A 60 -9.52 4.86 -0.40
C VAL A 60 -10.59 4.20 0.45
N ASP A 61 -10.57 4.49 1.75
CA ASP A 61 -11.63 4.05 2.66
C ASP A 61 -12.95 4.74 2.31
N SER A 62 -14.05 4.00 2.32
CA SER A 62 -15.38 4.60 2.12
C SER A 62 -15.77 5.61 3.21
N SER A 63 -15.12 5.54 4.37
CA SER A 63 -15.32 6.49 5.48
C SER A 63 -14.45 7.75 5.35
N ASP A 64 -13.43 7.75 4.48
CA ASP A 64 -12.53 8.89 4.31
C ASP A 64 -13.13 9.93 3.35
N ALA A 65 -13.98 10.78 3.91
CA ALA A 65 -14.74 11.77 3.15
C ALA A 65 -13.83 12.78 2.41
N ASP A 66 -12.67 13.12 2.98
CA ASP A 66 -11.72 14.05 2.38
C ASP A 66 -11.05 13.45 1.13
N ALA A 67 -10.55 12.22 1.19
CA ALA A 67 -9.98 11.53 0.02
C ALA A 67 -11.03 11.31 -1.07
N LEU A 68 -12.25 10.93 -0.69
CA LEU A 68 -13.35 10.76 -1.65
C LEU A 68 -13.74 12.07 -2.33
N ALA A 69 -13.82 13.17 -1.56
CA ALA A 69 -14.13 14.48 -2.12
C ALA A 69 -13.02 14.96 -3.07
N TYR A 70 -11.75 14.74 -2.70
CA TYR A 70 -10.61 15.07 -3.54
C TYR A 70 -10.65 14.30 -4.87
N LEU A 71 -10.76 12.98 -4.83
CA LEU A 71 -10.75 12.15 -6.05
C LEU A 71 -11.94 12.47 -6.96
N LYS A 72 -13.14 12.71 -6.40
CA LYS A 72 -14.33 13.07 -7.19
C LYS A 72 -14.29 14.47 -7.80
N ALA A 73 -13.50 15.39 -7.22
CA ALA A 73 -13.40 16.77 -7.72
C ALA A 73 -12.43 16.90 -8.91
N HIS A 74 -11.65 15.85 -9.20
CA HIS A 74 -10.61 15.85 -10.21
C HIS A 74 -10.99 14.97 -11.40
N GLU A 75 -11.02 15.54 -12.61
CA GLU A 75 -11.41 14.87 -13.86
C GLU A 75 -10.46 13.74 -14.29
N GLU A 76 -9.23 13.73 -13.75
CA GLU A 76 -8.24 12.69 -14.02
C GLU A 76 -8.55 11.33 -13.36
N PHE A 77 -9.51 11.29 -12.41
CA PHE A 77 -9.91 10.08 -11.71
C PHE A 77 -11.31 9.62 -12.09
N GLU A 78 -11.42 8.36 -12.51
CA GLU A 78 -12.69 7.71 -12.80
C GLU A 78 -13.06 6.73 -11.68
N PRO A 79 -14.25 6.81 -11.07
CA PRO A 79 -14.70 5.82 -10.09
C PRO A 79 -14.75 4.42 -10.71
N LEU A 80 -14.28 3.41 -9.97
CA LEU A 80 -14.42 2.01 -10.35
C LEU A 80 -15.69 1.45 -9.69
N GLU A 81 -16.66 1.02 -10.51
CA GLU A 81 -17.84 0.24 -10.06
C GLU A 81 -17.47 -1.19 -9.63
#